data_AF-A0A6M1TGW8-F1
#
_entry.id   AF-A0A6M1TGW8-F1
#
_cell.length_a   1.000
_cell.length_b   1.000
_cell.length_c   1.000
_cell.angle_alpha   90.00
_cell.angle_beta   90.00
_cell.angle_gamma   90.00
#
_symmetry.space_group_name_H-M   'P 1'
#
loop_
_entity.id
_entity.type
_entity.pdbx_description
1 polymer ?
#
loop_
_entity_poly.entity_id
_entity_poly.type
_entity_poly.pdbx_seq_one_letter_code
_entity_poly.pdbx_strand_id
1 'polypeptide(L)'
;MKDSTKKAQIKRFFECLKERPMTTKMAAEKLGIQRCNLTRYVAYLEKRNLITVVQEKPCEITSHQAKYYSTDPMYFKPETQSELFPPKTKSKVYDL
;
A
#
# COMPACT_ATOMS: atom_id res chain seq x y z
N MET A 1 -6.03 16.75 -19.79
CA MET A 1 -5.31 15.58 -20.33
C MET A 1 -5.83 14.32 -19.65
N LYS A 2 -6.39 13.37 -20.40
CA LYS A 2 -6.92 12.10 -19.88
C LYS A 2 -5.77 11.09 -19.92
N ASP A 3 -5.19 10.73 -18.78
CA ASP A 3 -4.20 9.65 -18.72
C ASP A 3 -4.83 8.37 -19.25
N SER A 4 -4.50 8.00 -20.49
CA SER A 4 -5.30 7.08 -21.30
C SER A 4 -5.08 5.61 -20.97
N THR A 5 -4.18 5.25 -20.03
CA THR A 5 -3.96 3.85 -19.64
C THR A 5 -3.80 3.66 -18.13
N LYS A 6 -4.34 2.55 -17.62
CA LYS A 6 -4.20 2.09 -16.22
C LYS A 6 -2.74 2.04 -15.76
N LYS A 7 -1.82 1.63 -16.63
CA LYS A 7 -0.39 1.50 -16.33
C LYS A 7 0.26 2.87 -16.04
N ALA A 8 -0.09 3.89 -16.82
CA ALA A 8 0.38 5.26 -16.58
C ALA A 8 -0.11 5.80 -15.23
N GLN A 9 -1.38 5.57 -14.88
CA GLN A 9 -1.93 5.99 -13.59
C GLN A 9 -1.26 5.29 -12.41
N ILE A 10 -0.99 3.97 -12.51
CA ILE A 10 -0.23 3.23 -11.48
C ILE A 10 1.18 3.81 -11.31
N LYS A 11 1.88 4.10 -12.42
CA LYS A 11 3.22 4.70 -12.37
C LYS A 11 3.18 6.07 -11.69
N ARG A 12 2.27 6.95 -12.08
CA ARG A 12 2.11 8.29 -11.45
C ARG A 12 1.79 8.17 -9.96
N PHE A 13 0.93 7.24 -9.58
CA PHE A 13 0.63 6.98 -8.17
C PHE A 13 1.86 6.50 -7.41
N PHE A 14 2.62 5.57 -7.97
CA PHE A 14 3.86 5.07 -7.38
C PHE A 14 4.90 6.17 -7.19
N GLU A 15 5.16 6.99 -8.21
CA GLU A 15 6.07 8.15 -8.10
C GLU A 15 5.58 9.16 -7.06
N CYS A 16 4.26 9.39 -6.97
CA CYS A 16 3.69 10.27 -5.95
C CYS A 16 3.97 9.79 -4.52
N LEU A 17 3.99 8.47 -4.29
CA LEU A 17 4.33 7.88 -2.99
C LEU A 17 5.84 7.89 -2.68
N LYS A 18 6.71 8.15 -3.67
CA LYS A 18 8.16 8.33 -3.42
C LYS A 18 8.47 9.68 -2.80
N GLU A 19 7.69 10.70 -3.13
CA GLU A 19 7.93 12.05 -2.62
C GLU A 19 7.72 12.13 -1.11
N ARG A 20 6.64 11.52 -0.60
CA ARG A 20 6.35 11.41 0.83
C ARG A 20 5.28 10.35 1.11
N PRO A 21 5.24 9.79 2.33
CA PRO A 21 4.14 8.95 2.74
C PRO A 21 2.81 9.71 2.72
N MET A 22 1.78 9.11 2.12
CA MET A 22 0.45 9.75 2.03
C MET A 22 -0.69 8.74 1.94
N THR A 23 -1.90 9.21 2.21
CA THR A 23 -3.12 8.40 2.08
C THR A 23 -3.60 8.35 0.63
N THR A 24 -4.47 7.38 0.31
CA THR A 24 -5.11 7.32 -1.01
C THR A 24 -5.96 8.55 -1.33
N LYS A 25 -6.54 9.21 -0.32
CA LYS A 25 -7.30 10.44 -0.55
C LYS A 25 -6.39 11.61 -0.89
N MET A 26 -5.26 11.75 -0.21
CA MET A 26 -4.27 12.78 -0.51
C MET A 26 -3.71 12.62 -1.93
N ALA A 27 -3.38 11.40 -2.32
CA ALA A 27 -2.93 11.11 -3.68
C ALA A 27 -4.03 11.33 -4.74
N ALA A 28 -5.30 11.07 -4.41
CA ALA A 28 -6.42 11.30 -5.33
C ALA A 28 -6.57 12.79 -5.67
N GLU A 29 -6.54 13.66 -4.66
CA GLU A 29 -6.59 15.12 -4.83
C GLU A 29 -5.37 15.62 -5.62
N LYS A 30 -4.16 15.15 -5.27
CA LYS A 30 -2.92 15.59 -5.93
C LYS A 30 -2.83 15.17 -7.40
N LEU A 31 -3.26 13.95 -7.73
CA LEU A 31 -3.08 13.38 -9.08
C LEU A 31 -4.29 13.57 -10.01
N GLY A 32 -5.45 13.95 -9.45
CA GLY A 32 -6.72 13.99 -10.17
C GLY A 32 -7.25 12.61 -10.57
N ILE A 33 -6.89 11.56 -9.80
CA ILE A 33 -7.31 10.18 -10.06
C ILE A 33 -8.36 9.79 -9.02
N GLN A 34 -9.45 9.15 -9.45
CA GLN A 34 -10.50 8.71 -8.53
C GLN A 34 -9.96 7.78 -7.43
N ARG A 35 -10.37 8.03 -6.18
CA ARG A 35 -9.94 7.26 -5.00
C ARG A 35 -10.16 5.76 -5.16
N CYS A 36 -11.26 5.33 -5.79
CA CYS A 36 -11.56 3.91 -6.02
C CYS A 36 -10.50 3.21 -6.88
N ASN A 37 -9.93 3.92 -7.87
CA ASN A 37 -8.83 3.41 -8.68
C ASN A 37 -7.55 3.31 -7.85
N LEU A 38 -7.25 4.34 -7.04
CA LEU A 38 -6.07 4.31 -6.17
C LEU A 38 -6.13 3.19 -5.14
N THR A 39 -7.29 2.91 -4.54
CA THR A 39 -7.46 1.75 -3.64
C THR A 39 -7.16 0.42 -4.36
N ARG A 40 -7.57 0.28 -5.63
CA ARG A 40 -7.22 -0.90 -6.45
C ARG A 40 -5.73 -0.97 -6.75
N TYR A 41 -5.08 0.18 -6.96
CA TYR A 41 -3.64 0.25 -7.23
C TYR A 41 -2.82 -0.07 -5.99
N VAL A 42 -3.24 0.41 -4.81
CA VAL A 42 -2.65 0.04 -3.52
C VAL A 42 -2.66 -1.48 -3.36
N ALA A 43 -3.83 -2.11 -3.50
CA ALA A 43 -3.93 -3.57 -3.38
C ALA A 43 -3.05 -4.32 -4.41
N TYR A 44 -2.89 -3.77 -5.63
CA TYR A 44 -2.02 -4.34 -6.66
C TYR A 44 -0.52 -4.22 -6.31
N LEU A 45 -0.10 -3.10 -5.72
CA LEU A 45 1.27 -2.80 -5.34
C LEU A 45 1.68 -3.50 -4.03
N GLU A 46 0.80 -3.53 -3.03
CA GLU A 46 1.01 -4.25 -1.76
C GLU A 46 1.22 -5.74 -2.01
N LYS A 47 0.40 -6.37 -2.86
CA LYS A 47 0.58 -7.79 -3.25
C LYS A 47 1.93 -8.10 -3.91
N ARG A 48 2.66 -7.08 -4.36
CA ARG A 48 3.98 -7.19 -4.99
C ARG A 48 5.10 -6.68 -4.09
N ASN A 49 4.80 -6.36 -2.83
CA ASN A 49 5.74 -5.74 -1.90
C ASN A 49 6.42 -4.49 -2.51
N LEU A 50 5.66 -3.69 -3.27
CA LEU A 50 6.17 -2.44 -3.87
C LEU A 50 5.85 -1.21 -3.04
N ILE A 51 4.87 -1.31 -2.14
CA ILE A 51 4.53 -0.28 -1.17
C ILE A 51 4.28 -0.93 0.19
N THR A 52 4.42 -0.14 1.24
CA THR A 52 4.15 -0.56 2.62
C THR A 52 3.41 0.53 3.38
N VAL A 53 2.74 0.16 4.45
CA VAL A 53 2.10 1.09 5.38
C VAL A 53 3.16 1.57 6.37
N VAL A 54 3.39 2.89 6.41
CA VAL A 54 4.33 3.52 7.36
C VAL A 54 3.67 3.73 8.72
N GLN A 55 2.43 4.22 8.71
CA GLN A 55 1.67 4.55 9.91
C GLN A 55 0.17 4.65 9.60
N GLU A 56 -0.64 4.55 10.66
CA GLU A 56 -2.06 4.87 10.63
C GLU A 56 -2.29 6.11 11.50
N LYS A 57 -2.78 7.19 10.87
CA LYS A 57 -3.11 8.44 11.56
C LYS A 57 -4.26 9.15 10.83
N PRO A 58 -4.88 10.19 11.43
CA PRO A 58 -5.87 10.99 10.72
C PRO A 58 -5.34 11.52 9.39
N CYS A 59 -6.13 11.36 8.33
CA CYS A 59 -5.85 11.92 7.01
C CYS A 59 -5.93 13.45 7.07
N GLU A 60 -4.92 14.14 6.53
CA GLU A 60 -4.87 15.62 6.49
C GLU A 60 -6.08 16.27 5.78
N ILE A 61 -6.75 15.53 4.89
CA ILE A 61 -7.88 16.04 4.09
C ILE A 61 -9.23 15.70 4.70
N THR A 62 -9.38 14.48 5.24
CA THR A 62 -10.70 13.98 5.68
C THR A 62 -10.82 13.86 7.20
N SER A 63 -9.73 14.04 7.94
CA SER A 63 -9.63 13.85 9.41
C SER A 63 -9.96 12.45 9.93
N HIS A 64 -10.49 11.56 9.09
CA HIS A 64 -10.66 10.14 9.40
C HIS A 64 -9.32 9.39 9.43
N GLN A 65 -9.23 8.37 10.30
CA GLN A 65 -8.09 7.46 10.38
C GLN A 65 -7.84 6.78 9.04
N ALA A 66 -6.58 6.82 8.60
CA ALA A 66 -6.16 6.26 7.32
C ALA A 66 -4.71 5.78 7.35
N LYS A 67 -4.44 4.78 6.52
CA LYS A 67 -3.09 4.28 6.24
C LYS A 67 -2.31 5.27 5.37
N TYR A 68 -1.08 5.56 5.78
CA TYR A 68 -0.11 6.31 5.00
C TYR A 68 0.84 5.31 4.32
N TYR A 69 0.85 5.33 2.99
CA TYR A 69 1.65 4.41 2.18
C TYR A 69 2.95 5.08 1.74
N SER A 70 4.02 4.30 1.68
CA SER A 70 5.32 4.72 1.14
C SER A 70 5.90 3.64 0.23
N THR A 71 6.83 4.07 -0.62
CA THR A 71 7.68 3.21 -1.47
C THR A 71 9.12 3.13 -0.96
N ASP A 72 9.45 3.87 0.11
CA ASP A 72 10.79 3.90 0.68
C ASP A 72 11.13 2.54 1.32
N PRO A 73 12.20 1.86 0.83
CA PRO A 73 12.67 0.58 1.35
C PRO A 73 12.90 0.56 2.87
N MET A 74 13.21 1.70 3.48
CA MET A 74 13.45 1.80 4.93
C MET A 74 12.23 1.42 5.77
N TYR A 75 11.01 1.57 5.23
CA TYR A 75 9.78 1.20 5.94
C TYR A 75 9.34 -0.24 5.68
N PHE A 76 10.04 -0.98 4.81
CA PHE A 76 9.74 -2.38 4.59
C PHE A 76 10.28 -3.18 5.77
N LYS A 77 9.49 -4.13 6.25
CA LYS A 77 9.95 -5.03 7.30
C LYS A 77 11.10 -5.86 6.73
N PRO A 78 12.22 -5.99 7.45
CA PRO A 78 13.26 -6.93 7.05
C PRO A 78 12.66 -8.33 7.01
N GLU A 79 12.93 -9.08 5.94
CA GLU A 79 12.57 -10.49 5.88
C GLU A 79 13.30 -11.20 7.03
N THR A 80 12.54 -11.77 7.96
CA THR A 80 13.12 -12.49 9.08
C THR A 80 13.33 -13.95 8.67
N GLN A 81 14.52 -14.50 8.93
CA GLN A 81 14.88 -15.87 8.55
C GLN A 81 13.89 -16.93 9.07
N SER A 82 13.18 -16.65 10.16
CA SER A 82 12.09 -17.48 10.70
C SER A 82 10.93 -17.71 9.73
N GLU A 83 10.70 -16.82 8.77
CA GLU A 83 9.65 -16.98 7.75
C GLU A 83 10.05 -17.95 6.62
N LEU A 84 11.36 -18.14 6.41
CA LEU A 84 11.88 -19.10 5.43
C LEU A 84 11.76 -20.56 5.92
N PHE A 85 11.78 -20.75 7.24
CA PHE A 85 11.66 -22.05 7.89
C PHE A 85 10.61 -21.97 9.00
N PRO A 86 9.31 -21.85 8.66
CA PRO A 86 8.27 -21.82 9.67
C PRO A 86 8.34 -23.11 10.51
N PRO A 87 8.21 -23.02 11.85
CA PRO A 87 8.17 -24.21 12.68
C PRO A 87 7.02 -25.12 12.22
N LYS A 88 7.25 -26.44 12.17
CA LYS A 88 6.22 -27.41 11.82
C LYS A 88 5.01 -27.23 12.75
N THR A 89 3.96 -26.60 12.26
CA THR A 89 2.71 -26.45 12.99
C THR A 89 2.11 -27.83 13.19
N LYS A 90 1.89 -28.26 14.44
CA LYS A 90 1.05 -29.43 14.72
C LYS A 90 -0.34 -29.12 14.18
N SER A 91 -0.80 -29.89 13.21
CA SER A 91 -2.14 -29.80 12.65
C SER A 91 -3.15 -29.84 13.81
N LYS A 92 -3.98 -28.82 13.97
CA LYS A 92 -5.19 -28.94 14.78
C LYS A 92 -6.13 -29.82 13.97
N VAL A 93 -6.09 -31.13 14.22
CA VAL A 93 -7.22 -32.00 13.91
C VAL A 93 -8.35 -31.48 14.77
N TYR A 94 -9.36 -30.88 14.15
CA TYR A 94 -10.61 -30.62 14.85
C TYR A 94 -11.32 -31.96 14.92
N ASP A 95 -11.43 -32.51 16.13
CA ASP A 95 -12.30 -33.65 16.38
C ASP A 95 -13.75 -33.17 16.22
N LEU A 96 -14.41 -33.65 15.17
CA LEU A 96 -15.86 -33.52 14.93
C LEU A 96 -16.61 -34.61 15.68
#